data_AF-A0A7W0EYA6-F1
#
_entry.id   AF-A0A7W0EYA6-F1
#
_cell.length_a   1.000
_cell.length_b   1.000
_cell.length_c   1.000
_cell.angle_alpha   90.00
_cell.angle_beta   90.00
_cell.angle_gamma   90.00
#
_symmetry.space_group_name_H-M   'P 1'
#
loop_
_entity.id
_entity.type
_entity.pdbx_description
1 polymer ?
#
loop_
_entity_poly.entity_id
_entity_poly.type
_entity_poly.pdbx_seq_one_letter_code
_entity_poly.pdbx_strand_id
1 'polypeptide(L)' 'MAAKLRRLADCLEHGKTLSIQIHGERITVPKHAVCNIEHEREGKSEEVEFQLKWKNR' A
#
# COMPACT_ATOMS: atom_id res chain seq x y z
N MET A 1 1.53 12.84 -4.52
CA MET A 1 0.82 11.64 -4.01
C MET A 1 0.51 10.62 -5.13
N ALA A 2 -0.18 11.02 -6.20
CA ALA A 2 -0.58 10.12 -7.30
C ALA A 2 0.56 9.25 -7.90
N ALA A 3 1.78 9.79 -8.04
CA ALA A 3 2.91 9.01 -8.55
C ALA A 3 3.30 7.81 -7.66
N LYS A 4 3.15 7.93 -6.34
CA LYS A 4 3.42 6.81 -5.40
C LYS A 4 2.38 5.72 -5.55
N LEU A 5 1.10 6.09 -5.71
CA LEU A 5 0.00 5.15 -5.93
C LEU A 5 0.12 4.42 -7.27
N ARG A 6 0.46 5.13 -8.36
CA ARG A 6 0.73 4.48 -9.67
C ARG A 6 1.85 3.47 -9.57
N ARG A 7 2.95 3.84 -8.91
CA ARG A 7 4.08 2.92 -8.74
C ARG A 7 3.71 1.71 -7.87
N LEU A 8 2.86 1.89 -6.86
CA LEU A 8 2.31 0.77 -6.09
C LEU A 8 1.47 -0.15 -7.00
N ALA A 9 0.55 0.42 -7.79
CA ALA A 9 -0.27 -0.33 -8.73
C ALA A 9 0.60 -1.11 -9.75
N ASP A 10 1.57 -0.45 -10.37
CA ASP A 10 2.51 -1.06 -11.32
C ASP A 10 3.27 -2.23 -10.67
N CYS A 11 3.74 -2.06 -9.42
CA CYS A 11 4.45 -3.12 -8.71
C CYS A 11 3.53 -4.32 -8.39
N LEU A 12 2.30 -4.07 -7.96
CA LEU A 12 1.32 -5.12 -7.68
C LEU A 12 0.94 -5.88 -8.95
N GLU A 13 0.65 -5.17 -10.04
CA GLU A 13 0.25 -5.75 -11.32
C GLU A 13 1.36 -6.62 -11.94
N HIS A 14 2.62 -6.18 -11.81
CA HIS A 14 3.76 -6.89 -12.38
C HIS A 14 4.48 -7.84 -11.39
N GLY A 15 3.93 -8.05 -10.18
CA GLY A 15 4.54 -8.92 -9.16
C GLY A 15 5.96 -8.49 -8.75
N LYS A 16 6.22 -7.17 -8.73
CA LYS A 16 7.51 -6.57 -8.37
C LYS A 16 7.52 -6.11 -6.92
N THR A 17 8.70 -6.06 -6.33
CA THR A 17 8.89 -5.39 -5.03
C THR A 17 8.77 -3.88 -5.18
N LEU A 18 8.22 -3.21 -4.16
CA LEU A 18 8.12 -1.75 -4.12
C LEU A 18 9.06 -1.21 -3.03
N SER A 19 10.04 -0.40 -3.42
CA SER A 19 10.83 0.40 -2.45
C SER A 19 10.27 1.82 -2.36
N ILE A 20 9.86 2.24 -1.17
CA ILE A 20 9.19 3.52 -0.94
C ILE A 20 9.73 4.20 0.32
N GLN A 21 9.77 5.54 0.30
CA GLN A 21 10.09 6.33 1.48
C GLN A 21 8.82 6.95 2.06
N ILE A 22 8.60 6.71 3.35
CA ILE A 22 7.44 7.13 4.13
C ILE A 22 7.98 7.72 5.44
N HIS A 23 7.64 8.97 5.74
CA HIS A 23 8.10 9.68 6.95
C HIS A 23 9.61 9.55 7.27
N GLY A 24 10.45 9.55 6.23
CA GLY A 24 11.90 9.42 6.37
C GLY A 24 12.43 7.99 6.34
N GLU A 25 11.61 6.99 6.63
CA GLU A 25 11.96 5.57 6.60
C GLU A 25 11.86 5.00 5.18
N ARG A 26 12.87 4.20 4.78
CA ARG A 26 12.83 3.43 3.53
C ARG A 26 12.28 2.03 3.82
N ILE A 27 11.12 1.74 3.26
CA ILE A 27 10.42 0.46 3.39
C ILE A 27 10.48 -0.27 2.05
N THR A 28 10.71 -1.58 2.10
CA THR A 28 10.65 -2.46 0.93
C THR A 28 9.47 -3.41 1.07
N VAL A 29 8.40 -3.14 0.34
CA VAL A 29 7.23 -4.01 0.27
C VAL A 29 7.55 -5.20 -0.63
N PRO A 30 7.45 -6.45 -0.14
CA PRO A 30 7.75 -7.61 -0.94
C PRO A 30 6.64 -7.89 -1.96
N LYS A 31 6.98 -8.58 -3.06
CA LYS A 31 6.02 -8.98 -4.11
C LYS A 31 4.89 -9.90 -3.64
N HIS A 32 5.04 -10.51 -2.46
CA HIS A 32 4.05 -11.40 -1.84
C HIS A 32 3.22 -10.68 -0.76
N ALA A 33 3.35 -9.36 -0.62
CA ALA A 33 2.47 -8.59 0.25
C ALA A 33 1.02 -8.72 -0.24
N VAL A 34 0.11 -8.84 0.71
CA VAL A 34 -1.33 -8.88 0.47
C VAL A 34 -1.87 -7.46 0.57
N CYS A 35 -2.68 -7.06 -0.41
CA CYS A 35 -3.38 -5.79 -0.39
C CYS A 35 -4.80 -5.99 0.16
N ASN A 36 -5.18 -5.18 1.14
CA ASN A 36 -6.53 -5.09 1.67
C ASN A 36 -7.08 -3.68 1.44
N ILE A 37 -8.37 -3.59 1.14
CA ILE A 37 -9.09 -2.33 1.08
C ILE A 37 -10.14 -2.36 2.19
N GLU A 38 -10.07 -1.40 3.09
CA GLU A 38 -11.01 -1.24 4.18
C GLU A 38 -11.82 0.04 3.95
N HIS A 39 -13.11 -0.01 4.29
CA HIS A 39 -14.04 1.11 4.16
C HIS A 39 -14.79 1.26 5.47
N GLU A 40 -14.77 2.47 6.02
CA GLU A 40 -15.47 2.81 7.25
C GLU A 40 -16.37 4.02 7.02
N ARG A 41 -17.55 3.95 7.65
CA ARG A 41 -18.52 5.04 7.71
C ARG A 41 -18.89 5.31 9.15
N GLU A 42 -18.68 6.54 9.59
CA GLU A 42 -19.07 7.02 10.92
C GLU A 42 -19.70 8.42 10.82
N GLY A 43 -20.98 8.54 11.20
CA GLY A 43 -21.70 9.81 11.16
C GLY A 43 -21.75 10.43 9.76
N LYS A 44 -21.00 11.51 9.54
CA LYS A 44 -20.84 12.21 8.25
C LYS A 44 -19.48 11.97 7.59
N SER A 45 -18.70 11.05 8.12
CA SER A 45 -17.36 10.70 7.63
C SER A 45 -17.41 9.42 6.81
N GLU A 46 -16.56 9.38 5.78
CA GLU A 46 -16.30 8.23 4.92
C GLU A 46 -14.79 8.09 4.80
N GLU A 47 -14.26 6.91 5.10
CA GLU A 47 -12.83 6.63 5.02
C GLU A 47 -12.56 5.36 4.23
N VAL A 48 -11.61 5.43 3.29
CA VAL A 48 -11.16 4.28 2.50
C VAL A 48 -9.66 4.14 2.65
N GLU A 49 -9.23 3.00 3.18
CA GLU A 49 -7.82 2.71 3.40
C GLU A 49 -7.34 1.59 2.48
N PHE A 50 -6.13 1.77 1.93
CA PHE A 50 -5.40 0.73 1.23
C PHE A 50 -4.27 0.26 2.12
N GLN A 51 -4.34 -0.99 2.56
CA GLN A 51 -3.37 -1.59 3.47
C GLN A 51 -2.54 -2.65 2.74
N LEU A 52 -1.25 -2.70 3.04
CA LEU A 52 -0.33 -3.73 2.56
C LEU A 52 0.17 -4.51 3.77
N LYS A 53 0.00 -5.84 3.77
CA LYS A 53 0.39 -6.73 4.88
C LYS A 53 1.32 -7.81 4.37
N TRP A 54 2.41 -8.07 5.09
CA TRP A 54 3.35 -9.15 4.82
C TRP A 54 4.02 -9.62 6.10
N LYS A 55 4.63 -10.81 6.05
CA LYS A 55 5.47 -11.33 7.15
C LYS A 55 6.93 -11.18 6.75
N ASN A 56 7.73 -10.57 7.60
CA ASN A 56 9.18 -10.61 7.46
C ASN A 56 9.67 -12.04 7.77
N ARG A 57 10.74 -12.47 7.08
CA ARG A 57 11.44 -13.71 7.41
C ARG A 57 12.34 -13.51 8.62
#